data_AF-A0A087GH47-F1
#
_entry.id   AF-A0A087GH47-F1
#
_cell.length_a   1.000
_cell.length_b   1.000
_cell.length_c   1.000
_cell.angle_alpha   90.00
_cell.angle_beta   90.00
_cell.angle_gamma   90.00
#
_symmetry.space_group_name_H-M   'P 1'
#
loop_
_entity.id
_entity.type
_entity.pdbx_description
1 polymer ?
#
loop_
_entity_poly.entity_id
_entity_poly.type
_entity_poly.pdbx_seq_one_letter_code
_entity_poly.pdbx_strand_id
1 'polypeptide(L)' 'MSSSSLWPITIINPPVCYTRYALDCVPSNGGLVPRPMMYVALTYDHMLIDGREAVYFLRRVKDVVEDPQRLLLDI' A
#
# COMPACT_ATOMS: atom_id res chain seq x y z
N MET A 1 14.33 -18.68 -33.58
CA MET A 1 13.15 -19.18 -32.86
C MET A 1 13.62 -20.19 -31.83
N SER A 2 14.18 -19.69 -30.72
CA SER A 2 14.58 -20.50 -29.57
C SER A 2 13.45 -20.39 -28.56
N SER A 3 12.80 -21.51 -28.33
CA SER A 3 11.67 -21.72 -27.42
C SER A 3 11.93 -21.13 -26.04
N SER A 4 11.45 -19.91 -25.82
CA SER A 4 11.34 -19.26 -24.52
C SER A 4 10.35 -20.07 -23.68
N SER A 5 10.87 -20.86 -22.76
CA SER A 5 10.09 -21.65 -21.81
C SER A 5 9.12 -20.75 -21.04
N LEU A 6 7.82 -20.91 -21.33
CA LEU A 6 6.72 -20.46 -20.49
C LEU A 6 6.80 -21.19 -19.13
N TRP A 7 7.50 -20.60 -18.17
CA TRP A 7 7.30 -20.90 -16.76
C TRP A 7 6.33 -19.84 -16.19
N PRO A 8 5.28 -20.24 -15.44
CA PRO A 8 4.23 -19.32 -15.04
C PRO A 8 4.75 -18.29 -14.03
N ILE A 9 4.65 -17.01 -14.40
CA ILE A 9 4.57 -15.82 -13.53
C ILE A 9 5.66 -15.68 -12.46
N THR A 10 6.89 -15.40 -12.87
CA THR A 10 7.83 -14.60 -12.05
C THR A 10 8.57 -13.61 -12.95
N ILE A 11 7.81 -12.73 -13.63
CA ILE A 11 8.38 -11.41 -13.94
C ILE A 11 8.53 -10.74 -12.59
N ILE A 12 9.74 -10.83 -12.03
CA ILE A 12 10.17 -10.07 -10.85
C ILE A 12 10.04 -8.60 -11.25
N ASN A 13 8.89 -8.01 -10.93
CA ASN A 13 8.77 -6.56 -10.96
C ASN A 13 9.71 -6.05 -9.86
N PRO A 14 10.63 -5.11 -10.13
CA PRO A 14 11.32 -4.43 -9.03
C PRO A 14 10.26 -3.89 -8.07
N PRO A 15 10.44 -3.99 -6.73
CA PRO A 15 9.46 -3.48 -5.79
C PRO A 15 9.32 -1.98 -6.02
N VAL A 16 8.20 -1.60 -6.61
CA VAL A 16 7.84 -0.21 -6.88
C VAL A 16 6.76 0.17 -5.91
N CYS A 17 7.01 1.23 -5.14
CA CYS A 17 6.01 1.92 -4.36
C CYS A 17 5.51 3.10 -5.17
N TYR A 18 4.19 3.23 -5.27
CA TYR A 18 3.55 4.38 -5.90
C TYR A 18 2.70 5.10 -4.86
N THR A 19 2.90 6.42 -4.78
CA THR A 19 2.11 7.30 -3.92
C THR A 19 1.42 8.35 -4.79
N ARG A 20 0.12 8.53 -4.62
CA ARG A 20 -0.64 9.61 -5.26
C ARG A 20 -1.42 10.38 -4.20
N TYR A 21 -1.28 11.70 -4.23
CA TYR A 21 -2.11 12.62 -3.44
C TYR A 21 -3.31 13.06 -4.27
N ALA A 22 -4.51 12.96 -3.69
CA ALA A 22 -5.76 13.40 -4.32
C ALA A 22 -6.68 14.04 -3.26
N LEU A 23 -7.55 14.95 -3.70
CA LEU A 23 -8.64 15.46 -2.87
C LEU A 23 -9.87 14.60 -3.15
N ASP A 24 -10.36 13.91 -2.13
CA ASP A 24 -11.52 13.04 -2.24
C ASP A 24 -12.56 13.35 -1.15
N CYS A 25 -13.83 13.10 -1.46
CA CYS A 25 -14.94 13.30 -0.54
C CYS A 25 -15.11 12.06 0.33
N VAL A 26 -14.80 12.17 1.62
CA VAL A 26 -14.93 11.08 2.59
C VAL A 26 -16.18 11.29 3.44
N PRO A 27 -17.01 10.26 3.69
CA PRO A 27 -18.13 10.37 4.60
C PRO A 27 -17.64 10.62 6.04
N SER A 28 -18.15 11.67 6.67
CA SER A 28 -17.94 11.94 8.09
C SER A 28 -19.21 12.46 8.74
N ASN A 29 -19.64 11.85 9.85
CA ASN A 29 -20.74 12.31 10.70
C ASN A 29 -21.98 12.83 9.95
N GLY A 30 -22.45 12.09 8.94
CA GLY A 30 -23.70 12.39 8.22
C GLY A 30 -23.56 13.26 6.96
N GLY A 31 -22.34 13.59 6.51
CA GLY A 31 -22.11 14.31 5.26
C GLY A 31 -20.83 13.89 4.54
N LEU A 32 -20.65 14.39 3.31
CA LEU A 32 -19.41 14.23 2.53
C LEU A 32 -18.52 15.45 2.76
N VAL A 33 -17.31 15.23 3.26
CA VAL A 33 -16.33 16.30 3.51
C VAL A 33 -15.10 16.06 2.63
N PRO A 34 -14.61 17.07 1.89
CA PRO A 34 -13.38 16.94 1.13
C PRO A 34 -12.21 16.79 2.10
N ARG A 35 -11.41 15.73 1.95
CA ARG A 35 -10.18 15.50 2.71
C ARG A 35 -9.00 15.22 1.78
N PRO A 36 -7.80 15.69 2.12
CA PRO A 36 -6.59 15.28 1.42
C PRO A 36 -6.35 13.79 1.70
N MET A 37 -6.42 12.97 0.65
CA MET A 37 -6.21 11.53 0.71
C MET A 37 -4.90 11.18 -0.01
N MET A 38 -4.15 10.24 0.58
CA MET A 38 -2.95 9.66 -0.02
C MET A 38 -3.20 8.20 -0.34
N TYR A 39 -3.15 7.84 -1.61
CA TYR A 39 -3.22 6.47 -2.08
C TYR A 39 -1.82 5.88 -2.16
N VAL A 40 -1.60 4.77 -1.43
CA VAL A 40 -0.33 4.04 -1.41
C VAL A 40 -0.56 2.65 -2.00
N ALA A 41 0.22 2.29 -3.01
CA ALA A 41 0.25 0.94 -3.57
C ALA A 41 1.58 0.27 -3.25
N LEU A 42 1.52 -0.92 -2.63
CA LEU A 42 2.67 -1.77 -2.38
C LEU A 42 2.59 -2.99 -3.30
N THR A 43 3.62 -3.15 -4.13
CA THR A 43 3.86 -4.40 -4.85
C THR A 43 4.81 -5.25 -4.03
N TYR A 44 4.41 -6.48 -3.72
CA TYR A 44 5.21 -7.43 -2.94
C TYR A 44 5.18 -8.79 -3.62
N ASP A 45 6.24 -9.58 -3.39
CA ASP A 45 6.33 -10.94 -3.91
C ASP A 45 5.54 -11.88 -2.99
N HIS A 46 4.43 -12.41 -3.49
CA HIS A 46 3.58 -13.35 -2.78
C HIS A 46 4.28 -14.67 -2.42
N MET A 47 5.38 -15.02 -3.10
CA MET A 47 6.13 -16.23 -2.78
C MET A 47 6.99 -16.06 -1.53
N LEU A 48 7.33 -14.81 -1.19
CA LEU A 48 8.21 -14.48 -0.06
C LEU A 48 7.43 -13.89 1.13
N ILE A 49 6.41 -13.08 0.86
CA ILE A 49 5.65 -12.33 1.87
C ILE A 49 4.19 -12.74 1.79
N ASP A 50 3.63 -13.18 2.92
CA ASP A 50 2.20 -13.47 3.01
C ASP A 50 1.38 -12.17 2.90
N GLY A 51 0.23 -12.24 2.23
CA GLY A 51 -0.62 -11.06 2.01
C GLY A 51 -1.10 -10.43 3.32
N ARG A 52 -1.18 -11.21 4.40
CA ARG A 52 -1.48 -10.69 5.75
C ARG A 52 -0.40 -9.74 6.25
N GLU A 53 0.88 -10.11 6.10
CA GLU A 53 2.01 -9.29 6.57
C GLU A 53 2.10 -7.99 5.76
N ALA A 54 1.88 -8.06 4.44
CA ALA A 54 1.86 -6.88 3.59
C ALA A 54 0.73 -5.89 3.96
N VAL A 55 -0.47 -6.39 4.25
CA VAL A 55 -1.60 -5.57 4.70
C VAL A 55 -1.33 -4.96 6.07
N TYR A 56 -0.73 -5.72 6.99
CA TYR A 56 -0.37 -5.21 8.32
C TYR A 56 0.67 -4.10 8.23
N PHE A 57 1.70 -4.28 7.41
CA PHE A 57 2.72 -3.25 7.14
C PHE A 57 2.09 -1.98 6.57
N LEU A 58 1.25 -2.09 5.53
CA LEU A 58 0.55 -0.93 4.95
C LEU A 58 -0.33 -0.21 5.96
N ARG A 59 -1.04 -0.95 6.82
CA ARG A 59 -1.85 -0.36 7.89
C ARG A 59 -1.00 0.38 8.91
N ARG A 60 0.16 -0.17 9.29
CA ARG A 60 1.09 0.49 10.21
C ARG A 60 1.62 1.80 9.61
N VAL A 61 2.01 1.79 8.34
CA VAL A 61 2.45 3.01 7.63
C VAL A 61 1.32 4.03 7.57
N LYS A 62 0.10 3.61 7.24
CA LYS A 62 -1.09 4.49 7.23
C LYS A 62 -1.29 5.17 8.60
N ASP A 63 -1.29 4.38 9.67
CA ASP A 63 -1.54 4.86 11.02
C ASP A 63 -0.47 5.87 11.48
N VAL A 64 0.79 5.64 11.11
CA VAL A 64 1.91 6.54 11.39
C VAL A 64 1.79 7.86 10.62
N VAL A 65 1.36 7.80 9.36
CA VAL A 65 1.24 9.00 8.51
C VAL A 65 0.00 9.83 8.90
N GLU A 66 -1.09 9.20 9.32
CA GLU A 66 -2.28 9.89 9.82
C GLU A 66 -2.06 10.50 11.21
N ASP A 67 -1.29 9.84 12.08
CA ASP A 67 -0.98 10.32 13.42
C ASP A 67 0.51 10.09 13.77
N PRO A 68 1.38 11.08 13.51
CA PRO A 68 2.81 10.94 13.73
C PRO A 68 3.18 10.78 15.21
N GLN A 69 2.28 11.07 16.15
CA GLN A 69 2.54 10.84 17.58
C GLN A 69 2.65 9.35 17.91
N ARG A 70 2.10 8.47 17.06
CA ARG A 70 2.24 7.01 17.21
C ARG A 70 3.67 6.52 17.01
N LEU A 71 4.50 7.23 16.25
CA LEU A 71 5.93 6.92 16.14
C LEU A 71 6.67 7.14 17.45
N LEU A 72 6.28 8.17 18.22
CA LEU A 72 6.92 8.50 19.48
C LEU A 72 6.54 7.53 20.61
N LEU A 73 5.39 6.88 20.48
CA LEU A 73 4.86 5.94 21.47
C LEU A 73 5.26 4.47 21.21
N ASP A 74 5.96 4.19 20.10
CA ASP A 74 6.42 2.85 19.68
C ASP A 74 5.32 1.76 19.73
N ILE A 75 4.06 2.17 19.47
CA ILE A 75 2.85 1.32 19.35
C ILE A 75 2.37 1.35 17.91
#